data_AF-A0A451D788-F1
#
_entry.id   AF-A0A451D788-F1
#
_cell.length_a   1.000
_cell.length_b   1.000
_cell.length_c   1.000
_cell.angle_alpha   90.00
_cell.angle_beta   90.00
_cell.angle_gamma   90.00
#
_symmetry.space_group_name_H-M   'P 1'
#
loop_
_entity.id
_entity.type
_entity.pdbx_description
1 polymer ?
#
loop_
_entity_poly.entity_id
_entity_poly.type
_entity_poly.pdbx_seq_one_letter_code
_entity_poly.pdbx_strand_id
1 'polypeptide(L)'
;MKSIAFVFSKAPYGNSIGREGLDFILSFSLFSNKISLFFIDDGVFQLMKYQKPSLIKLHNYSLSFKILSLYDIKDFFFVKILLIRED
;
A
#
# COMPACT_ATOMS: atom_id res chain seq x y z
N MET A 1 -18.66 15.97 -3.17
CA MET A 1 -17.41 15.54 -2.51
C MET A 1 -16.47 14.94 -3.55
N LYS A 2 -15.19 15.35 -3.54
CA LYS A 2 -14.15 14.89 -4.47
C LYS A 2 -13.67 13.49 -4.07
N SER A 3 -13.36 12.65 -5.05
CA SER A 3 -12.61 11.39 -4.84
C SER A 3 -11.12 11.71 -4.82
N ILE A 4 -10.36 10.99 -3.99
CA ILE A 4 -8.92 11.14 -3.85
C ILE A 4 -8.23 9.82 -4.17
N ALA A 5 -7.27 9.89 -5.08
CA ALA A 5 -6.44 8.77 -5.48
C ALA A 5 -5.08 8.85 -4.77
N PHE A 6 -4.69 7.76 -4.12
CA PHE A 6 -3.33 7.56 -3.62
C PHE A 6 -2.58 6.63 -4.55
N VAL A 7 -1.42 7.07 -5.02
CA VAL A 7 -0.61 6.31 -5.98
C VAL A 7 0.68 5.85 -5.30
N PHE A 8 0.83 4.55 -5.12
CA PHE A 8 2.06 3.91 -4.71
C PHE A 8 2.83 3.48 -5.96
N SER A 9 4.00 4.08 -6.19
CA SER A 9 4.87 3.82 -7.36
C SER A 9 6.29 3.37 -6.99
N LYS A 10 6.55 3.09 -5.71
CA LYS A 10 7.87 2.73 -5.19
C LYS A 10 7.82 1.41 -4.41
N ALA A 11 8.89 0.63 -4.54
CA ALA A 11 9.07 -0.60 -3.77
C ALA A 11 9.04 -0.33 -2.25
N PRO A 12 8.59 -1.29 -1.43
CA PRO A 12 8.62 -1.14 0.02
C PRO A 12 10.07 -1.16 0.54
N TYR A 13 10.28 -0.54 1.71
CA TYR A 13 11.51 -0.63 2.52
C TYR A 13 12.78 0.03 1.97
N GLY A 14 12.84 0.40 0.68
CA GLY A 14 13.96 1.20 0.13
C GLY A 14 13.98 2.66 0.62
N ASN A 15 12.82 3.18 1.02
CA ASN A 15 12.64 4.45 1.71
C ASN A 15 11.35 4.43 2.55
N SER A 16 11.05 5.52 3.25
CA SER A 16 9.89 5.63 4.13
C SER A 16 8.59 6.03 3.43
N ILE A 17 8.61 6.42 2.15
CA ILE A 17 7.47 7.02 1.43
C ILE A 17 6.26 6.08 1.44
N GLY A 18 6.47 4.78 1.23
CA GLY A 18 5.39 3.79 1.25
C GLY A 18 4.69 3.67 2.61
N ARG A 19 5.46 3.75 3.69
CA ARG A 19 4.95 3.73 5.06
C ARG A 19 4.24 5.04 5.41
N GLU A 20 4.89 6.16 5.16
CA GLU A 20 4.36 7.49 5.46
C GLU A 20 3.06 7.77 4.68
N GLY A 21 3.00 7.35 3.42
CA GLY A 21 1.78 7.43 2.62
C GLY A 21 0.62 6.62 3.23
N LEU A 22 0.91 5.44 3.78
CA LEU A 22 -0.10 4.62 4.45
C LEU A 22 -0.57 5.26 5.78
N ASP A 23 0.36 5.79 6.58
CA ASP A 23 0.05 6.50 7.82
C ASP A 23 -0.82 7.75 7.54
N PHE A 24 -0.55 8.45 6.44
CA PHE A 24 -1.36 9.57 5.98
C PHE A 24 -2.77 9.12 5.55
N ILE A 25 -2.90 8.02 4.80
CA ILE A 25 -4.22 7.49 4.38
C ILE A 25 -5.08 7.16 5.59
N LEU A 26 -4.52 6.49 6.61
CA LEU A 26 -5.21 6.18 7.86
C LEU A 26 -5.69 7.43 8.61
N SER A 27 -4.89 8.49 8.59
CA SER A 27 -5.27 9.77 9.19
C SER A 27 -6.33 10.48 8.36
N PHE A 28 -6.18 10.44 7.03
CA PHE A 28 -7.05 11.10 6.07
C PHE A 28 -8.43 10.44 5.96
N SER A 29 -8.53 9.13 6.23
CA SER A 29 -9.79 8.38 6.21
C SER A 29 -10.79 8.84 7.27
N LEU A 30 -10.34 9.58 8.29
CA LEU A 30 -11.22 10.25 9.25
C LEU A 30 -12.00 11.42 8.62
N PHE A 31 -11.53 11.96 7.50
CA PHE A 31 -12.11 13.13 6.83
C PHE A 31 -12.84 12.79 5.53
N SER A 32 -12.48 11.69 4.87
CA SER A 32 -13.09 11.28 3.60
C SER A 32 -13.08 9.77 3.42
N ASN A 33 -14.22 9.23 2.98
CA ASN A 33 -14.36 7.81 2.67
C ASN A 33 -14.26 7.56 1.15
N LYS A 34 -14.08 8.60 0.33
CA LYS A 34 -13.92 8.48 -1.13
C LYS A 34 -12.44 8.36 -1.51
N ILE A 35 -11.82 7.28 -1.04
CA ILE A 35 -10.40 7.01 -1.19
C ILE A 35 -10.21 5.79 -2.09
N SER A 36 -9.33 5.92 -3.09
CA SER A 36 -8.92 4.80 -3.93
C SER A 36 -7.40 4.70 -3.96
N LEU A 37 -6.87 3.47 -3.85
CA LEU A 37 -5.44 3.19 -3.85
C LEU A 37 -5.04 2.54 -5.17
N PHE A 38 -3.97 3.04 -5.77
CA PHE A 38 -3.39 2.55 -7.02
C PHE A 38 -1.95 2.13 -6.78
N PHE A 39 -1.61 0.89 -7.14
CA PHE A 39 -0.26 0.35 -7.08
C PHE A 39 0.26 0.18 -8.50
N ILE A 40 1.23 1.01 -8.88
CA ILE A 40 1.83 1.05 -10.22
C ILE A 40 3.34 0.86 -10.10
N ASP A 41 4.03 0.59 -11.21
CA ASP A 41 5.49 0.40 -11.24
C ASP A 41 5.96 -0.55 -10.12
N ASP A 42 7.01 -0.18 -9.38
CA ASP A 42 7.53 -0.93 -8.23
C ASP A 42 6.59 -0.90 -7.01
N GLY A 43 5.57 -0.04 -7.02
CA GLY A 43 4.57 0.03 -5.95
C GLY A 43 3.77 -1.26 -5.77
N VAL A 44 3.66 -2.09 -6.81
CA VAL A 44 3.02 -3.40 -6.70
C VAL A 44 3.71 -4.31 -5.69
N PHE A 45 5.02 -4.14 -5.46
CA PHE A 45 5.77 -4.94 -4.48
C PHE A 45 5.32 -4.70 -3.04
N GLN A 46 4.65 -3.57 -2.75
CA GLN A 46 4.08 -3.35 -1.42
C GLN A 46 2.99 -4.37 -1.05
N LEU A 47 2.34 -4.97 -2.06
CA LEU A 47 1.27 -5.95 -1.90
C LEU A 47 1.75 -7.40 -1.73
N MET A 48 3.07 -7.64 -1.83
CA MET A 48 3.63 -9.00 -1.73
C MET A 48 3.34 -9.64 -0.37
N LYS A 49 3.00 -10.93 -0.38
CA LYS A 49 2.80 -11.70 0.85
C LYS A 49 4.13 -12.09 1.48
N TYR A 50 4.11 -12.38 2.78
CA TYR A 50 5.25 -12.94 3.53
C TYR A 50 6.53 -12.08 3.53
N GLN A 51 6.40 -10.76 3.41
CA GLN A 51 7.53 -9.82 3.55
C GLN A 51 8.18 -9.96 4.95
N LYS A 52 9.51 -10.04 5.00
CA LYS A 52 10.32 -10.18 6.24
C LYS A 52 11.30 -8.99 6.43
N PRO A 53 10.80 -7.75 6.59
CA PRO A 53 11.67 -6.57 6.76
C PRO A 53 12.47 -6.57 8.06
N SER A 54 12.15 -7.44 9.02
CA SER A 54 12.94 -7.65 10.23
C SER A 54 14.38 -8.09 9.93
N LEU A 55 14.63 -8.77 8.80
CA LEU A 55 15.97 -9.15 8.35
C LEU A 55 16.86 -7.93 8.07
N ILE A 56 16.25 -6.78 7.76
CA ILE A 56 16.93 -5.49 7.55
C ILE A 56 16.61 -4.49 8.67
N LYS A 57 16.16 -4.97 9.84
CA LYS A 57 15.84 -4.16 11.03
C LYS A 57 14.73 -3.11 10.80
N LEU A 58 13.81 -3.37 9.88
CA LEU A 58 12.67 -2.49 9.61
C LEU A 58 11.34 -3.09 10.08
N HIS A 59 10.40 -2.20 10.41
CA HIS A 59 9.03 -2.58 10.80
C HIS A 59 8.23 -3.09 9.60
N ASN A 60 7.41 -4.12 9.83
CA ASN A 60 6.52 -4.64 8.80
C ASN A 60 5.22 -3.86 8.70
N TYR A 61 5.20 -2.81 7.87
CA TYR A 61 4.02 -1.98 7.64
C TYR A 61 3.05 -2.55 6.59
N SER A 62 3.41 -3.59 5.84
CA SER A 62 2.54 -4.11 4.77
C SER A 62 1.24 -4.72 5.32
N LEU A 63 1.25 -5.17 6.58
CA LEU A 63 0.06 -5.61 7.29
C LEU A 63 -0.98 -4.49 7.47
N SER A 64 -0.55 -3.24 7.56
CA SER A 64 -1.44 -2.09 7.74
C SER A 64 -2.33 -1.83 6.52
N PHE A 65 -1.97 -2.30 5.32
CA PHE A 65 -2.87 -2.25 4.16
C PHE A 65 -4.14 -3.07 4.37
N LYS A 66 -4.06 -4.18 5.13
CA LYS A 66 -5.25 -4.98 5.45
C LYS A 66 -6.21 -4.21 6.37
N ILE A 67 -5.66 -3.41 7.28
CA ILE A 67 -6.43 -2.63 8.24
C ILE A 67 -7.32 -1.61 7.53
N LEU A 68 -6.90 -1.05 6.38
CA LEU A 68 -7.69 -0.09 5.60
C LEU A 68 -9.09 -0.62 5.23
N SER A 69 -9.26 -1.94 5.06
CA SER A 69 -10.58 -2.54 4.80
C SER A 69 -11.57 -2.37 5.96
N LEU A 70 -11.07 -2.23 7.19
CA LEU A 70 -11.88 -1.92 8.38
C LEU A 70 -12.37 -0.47 8.41
N TYR A 71 -11.70 0.42 7.64
CA TYR A 71 -12.05 1.84 7.49
C TYR A 71 -12.92 2.10 6.26
N ASP A 72 -13.56 1.07 5.71
CA ASP A 72 -14.40 1.12 4.50
C ASP A 72 -13.66 1.57 3.22
N ILE A 73 -12.33 1.58 3.24
CA ILE A 73 -11.50 1.79 2.05
C ILE A 73 -11.39 0.45 1.36
N LYS A 74 -12.06 0.30 0.21
CA LYS A 74 -12.19 -0.98 -0.53
C LYS A 74 -11.69 -0.91 -1.97
N ASP A 75 -11.47 0.29 -2.48
CA ASP A 75 -11.03 0.52 -3.85
C ASP A 75 -9.50 0.38 -3.96
N PHE A 76 -9.04 -0.84 -4.18
CA PHE A 76 -7.63 -1.17 -4.44
C PHE A 76 -7.46 -1.62 -5.89
N PHE A 77 -6.56 -0.95 -6.60
CA PHE A 77 -6.21 -1.27 -7.98
C PHE A 77 -4.71 -1.47 -8.10
N PHE A 78 -4.27 -2.47 -8.86
CA PHE A 78 -2.87 -2.69 -9.12
C PHE A 78 -2.64 -3.04 -10.58
N VAL A 79 -1.50 -2.62 -11.12
CA VAL A 79 -1.08 -3.09 -12.44
C VAL A 79 -0.75 -4.57 -12.33
N LYS A 80 -1.45 -5.40 -13.11
CA LYS A 80 -1.13 -6.82 -13.22
C LYS A 80 0.26 -6.95 -13.79
N ILE A 81 1.22 -7.22 -12.92
CA ILE A 81 2.59 -7.48 -13.34
C ILE A 81 2.70 -8.96 -13.68
N LEU A 82 3.29 -9.27 -14.84
CA LEU A 82 3.59 -10.64 -15.22
C LEU A 82 4.81 -11.06 -14.38
N LEU A 83 4.59 -11.46 -13.13
CA LEU A 83 5.67 -12.06 -12.33
C LEU A 83 6.00 -13.39 -13.00
N ILE A 84 7.20 -13.45 -13.59
CA ILE A 84 7.79 -14.69 -14.04
C ILE A 84 7.99 -15.58 -12.79
N ARG A 85 7.20 -16.66 -12.76
CA ARG A 85 7.32 -17.91 -11.99
C ARG A 85 6.89 -17.87 -10.51
N GLU A 86 5.67 -18.39 -10.30
CA GLU A 86 5.44 -19.37 -9.25
C GLU A 86 6.26 -20.63 -9.59
N ASP A 87 7.24 -20.96 -8.75
CA ASP A 87 7.67 -22.33 -8.48
C ASP A 87 7.36 -22.61 -7.00
#